data_AF-A0AAU4LLL8-F1
#
_entry.id   AF-A0AAU4LLL8-F1
#
_cell.length_a   1.000
_cell.length_b   1.000
_cell.length_c   1.000
_cell.angle_alpha   90.00
_cell.angle_beta   90.00
_cell.angle_gamma   90.00
#
_symmetry.space_group_name_H-M   'P 1'
#
loop_
_entity.id
_entity.type
_entity.pdbx_description
1 polymer ?
#
loop_
_entity_poly.entity_id
_entity_poly.type
_entity_poly.pdbx_seq_one_letter_code
_entity_poly.pdbx_strand_id
1 'polypeptide(L)' 'MMKAPIVVHRCTSSGGRAVTINDEMAGLVHDDRDLIELLRRAGVYDAEHCLDDPHWIEWRSGQAHRYEAA' A
#
# COMPACT_ATOMS: atom_id res chain seq x y z
N MET A 1 20.17 -2.88 1.86
CA MET A 1 18.94 -2.43 2.56
C MET A 1 17.83 -3.35 2.12
N MET A 2 17.15 -4.01 3.05
CA MET A 2 15.99 -4.84 2.73
C MET A 2 14.87 -3.88 2.36
N LYS A 3 14.34 -4.00 1.13
CA LYS A 3 13.21 -3.19 0.68
C LYS A 3 11.94 -3.83 1.23
N ALA A 4 11.02 -3.00 1.73
CA ALA A 4 9.71 -3.50 2.14
C ALA A 4 9.04 -4.21 0.94
N PRO A 5 8.46 -5.41 1.13
CA PRO A 5 7.84 -6.16 0.05
C PRO A 5 6.63 -5.44 -0.52
N ILE A 6 5.94 -4.61 0.26
CA ILE A 6 4.78 -3.83 -0.18
C ILE A 6 5.21 -2.36 -0.26
N VAL A 7 4.95 -1.74 -1.40
CA VAL A 7 5.19 -0.31 -1.61
C VAL A 7 3.89 0.35 -2.02
N VAL A 8 3.43 1.29 -1.20
CA VAL A 8 2.28 2.13 -1.52
C VAL A 8 2.79 3.45 -2.06
N HIS A 9 2.52 3.72 -3.33
CA HIS A 9 2.97 4.92 -4.01
C HIS A 9 2.18 6.16 -3.60
N ARG A 10 2.65 7.32 -4.05
CA ARG A 10 1.97 8.61 -3.84
C ARG A 10 0.55 8.58 -4.43
N CYS A 11 -0.33 9.42 -3.91
CA CYS A 11 -1.66 9.60 -4.49
C CYS A 11 -1.55 10.01 -5.97
N THR A 12 -2.39 9.40 -6.81
CA THR A 12 -2.48 9.77 -8.22
C THR A 12 -3.32 11.05 -8.37
N SER A 13 -3.16 11.78 -9.49
CA SER A 13 -3.95 12.99 -9.77
C SER A 13 -5.46 12.70 -9.87
N SER A 14 -5.84 11.45 -10.13
CA SER A 14 -7.21 10.94 -10.17
C SER A 14 -7.71 10.42 -8.80
N GLY A 15 -6.87 10.48 -7.75
CA GLY A 15 -7.14 9.92 -6.42
C GLY A 15 -6.66 8.48 -6.26
N GLY A 16 -6.59 8.03 -5.00
CA GLY A 16 -6.09 6.70 -4.65
C GLY A 16 -4.58 6.54 -4.82
N ARG A 17 -4.07 5.40 -4.36
CA ARG A 17 -2.64 5.07 -4.34
C ARG A 17 -2.37 3.78 -5.11
N ALA A 18 -1.35 3.80 -5.96
CA ALA A 18 -0.90 2.59 -6.62
C ALA A 18 -0.11 1.74 -5.62
N VAL A 19 -0.26 0.42 -5.69
CA VAL A 19 0.39 -0.54 -4.80
C VAL A 19 1.23 -1.49 -5.62
N THR A 20 2.44 -1.73 -5.15
CA THR A 20 3.37 -2.71 -5.70
C THR A 20 3.69 -3.74 -4.62
N ILE A 21 3.67 -5.02 -4.97
CA ILE A 21 4.04 -6.13 -4.09
C ILE A 21 5.19 -6.88 -4.76
N ASN A 22 6.32 -7.04 -4.08
CA ASN A 22 7.54 -7.68 -4.62
C ASN A 22 7.94 -7.13 -6.00
N ASP A 23 7.91 -5.80 -6.15
CA ASP A 23 8.21 -5.09 -7.41
C ASP A 23 7.21 -5.29 -8.56
N GLU A 24 6.08 -5.97 -8.34
CA GLU A 24 4.99 -6.14 -9.31
C GLU A 24 3.79 -5.24 -8.98
N MET A 25 3.18 -4.62 -10.00
CA MET A 25 2.00 -3.77 -9.82
C MET A 25 0.80 -4.62 -9.39
N ALA A 26 0.34 -4.41 -8.15
CA ALA A 26 -0.78 -5.15 -7.58
C ALA A 26 -2.14 -4.48 -7.86
N GLY A 27 -2.20 -3.15 -7.83
CA GLY A 27 -3.44 -2.43 -8.10
C GLY A 27 -3.45 -0.97 -7.65
N LEU A 28 -4.64 -0.37 -7.67
CA LEU A 28 -4.95 0.98 -7.16
C LEU A 28 -5.95 0.84 -6.00
N VAL A 29 -5.71 1.54 -4.90
CA VAL A 29 -6.55 1.49 -3.69
C VAL A 29 -6.97 2.89 -3.26
N HIS A 30 -8.18 3.05 -2.73
CA HIS A 30 -8.72 4.35 -2.34
C HIS A 30 -8.84 4.57 -0.84
N ASP A 31 -8.71 3.50 -0.04
CA ASP A 31 -8.67 3.53 1.41
C ASP A 31 -7.88 2.33 1.97
N ASP A 32 -7.73 2.26 3.29
CA ASP A 32 -7.04 1.15 3.95
C ASP A 32 -7.76 -0.18 3.80
N ARG A 33 -9.09 -0.17 3.65
CA ARG A 33 -9.86 -1.40 3.48
C ARG A 33 -9.58 -2.01 2.11
N ASP A 34 -9.54 -1.20 1.07
CA ASP A 34 -9.13 -1.61 -0.27
C ASP A 34 -7.71 -2.19 -0.26
N LEU A 35 -6.80 -1.55 0.48
CA LEU A 35 -5.43 -2.04 0.65
C LEU A 35 -5.38 -3.39 1.37
N ILE A 36 -6.08 -3.53 2.49
CA ILE A 36 -6.16 -4.80 3.25
C ILE A 36 -6.72 -5.92 2.37
N GLU A 37 -7.79 -5.67 1.62
CA GLU A 37 -8.39 -6.67 0.75
C GLU A 37 -7.49 -7.03 -0.44
N LEU A 38 -6.75 -6.07 -0.99
CA LEU A 38 -5.73 -6.33 -2.02
C LEU A 38 -4.62 -7.23 -1.47
N LEU A 39 -4.11 -6.94 -0.27
CA LEU A 39 -3.07 -7.72 0.40
C LEU A 39 -3.54 -9.14 0.74
N ARG A 40 -4.78 -9.29 1.23
CA ARG A 40 -5.39 -10.61 1.48
C ARG A 40 -5.49 -11.45 0.22
N ARG A 41 -5.89 -10.83 -0.90
CA ARG A 41 -5.93 -11.51 -2.22
C ARG A 41 -4.55 -11.92 -2.72
N ALA A 42 -3.51 -11.19 -2.33
CA ALA A 42 -2.11 -11.52 -2.60
C ALA A 42 -1.52 -12.55 -1.61
N GLY A 43 -2.28 -13.02 -0.61
CA GLY A 43 -1.86 -14.03 0.35
C GLY A 43 -1.22 -13.48 1.64
N VAL A 44 -1.34 -12.18 1.90
CA VAL A 44 -0.89 -11.56 3.15
C VAL A 44 -2.04 -11.64 4.17
N TYR A 45 -1.93 -12.57 5.12
CA TYR A 45 -3.00 -12.88 6.06
C TYR A 45 -3.12 -11.89 7.24
N ASP A 46 -2.02 -11.23 7.61
CA ASP A 46 -1.99 -10.24 8.71
C ASP A 46 -1.94 -8.81 8.17
N ALA A 47 -2.74 -8.56 7.13
CA ALA A 47 -2.70 -7.33 6.35
C ALA A 47 -2.94 -6.08 7.21
N GLU A 48 -3.83 -6.14 8.20
CA GLU A 48 -4.06 -5.01 9.13
C GLU A 48 -2.79 -4.58 9.87
N HIS A 49 -2.03 -5.52 10.45
CA HIS A 49 -0.79 -5.18 11.15
C HIS A 49 0.33 -4.77 10.18
N CYS A 50 0.33 -5.30 8.95
CA CYS A 50 1.31 -4.92 7.94
C CYS A 50 1.26 -3.43 7.56
N LEU A 51 0.10 -2.76 7.68
CA LEU A 51 -0.03 -1.34 7.33
C LEU A 51 0.81 -0.41 8.24
N ASP A 52 1.04 -0.84 9.49
CA ASP A 52 1.78 -0.09 10.51
C ASP A 52 3.23 -0.56 10.65
N ASP A 53 3.63 -1.66 9.99
CA ASP A 53 4.99 -2.21 10.07
C ASP A 53 5.87 -1.77 8.88
N PRO A 54 6.88 -0.91 9.09
CA PRO A 54 7.75 -0.44 8.02
C PRO A 54 8.63 -1.54 7.40
N HIS A 55 8.74 -2.73 8.01
CA HIS A 55 9.40 -3.88 7.37
C HIS A 55 8.54 -4.52 6.29
N TRP A 56 7.22 -4.39 6.38
CA TRP A 56 6.26 -4.93 5.42
C TRP A 56 5.84 -3.90 4.38
N ILE A 57 5.57 -2.67 4.81
CA ILE A 57 5.03 -1.63 3.96
C ILE A 57 5.91 -0.37 3.92
N GLU A 58 6.15 0.11 2.72
CA GLU A 58 6.76 1.42 2.48
C GLU A 58 5.71 2.36 1.91
N TRP A 59 5.37 3.41 2.67
CA TRP A 59 4.54 4.50 2.19
C TRP A 59 5.40 5.55 1.48
N ARG A 60 5.31 5.62 0.15
CA ARG A 60 6.01 6.61 -0.65
C ARG A 60 5.23 7.89 -0.75
N SER A 61 5.77 8.94 -0.14
CA SER A 61 5.29 10.32 -0.19
C SER A 61 3.89 10.50 0.43
N GLY A 62 3.74 11.58 1.20
CA GLY A 62 2.53 11.87 1.95
C GLY A 62 2.40 11.06 3.25
N GLN A 63 1.29 11.28 3.94
CA GLN A 63 0.95 10.61 5.19
C GLN A 63 0.40 9.20 4.90
N ALA A 64 0.79 8.21 5.70
CA ALA A 64 0.15 6.90 5.70
C ALA A 64 -1.37 7.05 5.92
N HIS A 65 -2.16 6.12 5.37
CA HIS A 65 -3.64 6.12 5.47
C HIS A 65 -4.35 7.29 4.78
N ARG A 66 -3.62 8.16 4.07
CA ARG A 66 -4.21 9.27 3.30
C ARG A 66 -4.16 8.98 1.81
N TYR A 67 -5.31 8.88 1.16
CA TYR A 67 -5.46 8.49 -0.25
C TYR A 67 -5.96 9.60 -1.18
N GLU A 68 -6.25 10.77 -0.61
CA GLU A 68 -6.65 11.96 -1.36
C GLU A 68 -5.41 12.64 -1.97
N ALA A 69 -5.58 13.22 -3.15
CA ALA A 69 -4.56 14.10 -3.72
C ALA A 69 -4.45 15.35 -2.85
N ALA A 70 -3.23 15.66 -2.40
CA ALA A 70 -2.92 16.88 -1.65
C ALA A 70 -2.89 18.10 -2.57
#